data_AF-A0A182X5G6-F1
#
_entry.id   AF-A0A182X5G6-F1
#
_cell.length_a   1.000
_cell.length_b   1.000
_cell.length_c   1.000
_cell.angle_alpha   90.00
_cell.angle_beta   90.00
_cell.angle_gamma   90.00
#
_symmetry.space_group_name_H-M   'P 1'
#
loop_
_entity.id
_entity.type
_entity.pdbx_description
1 polymer ?
#
loop_
_entity_poly.entity_id
_entity_poly.type
_entity_poly.pdbx_seq_one_letter_code
_entity_poly.pdbx_strand_id
1 'polypeptide(L)'
;MVLKVLASRQIDVFLEGQLVPFLSFVDPKLTSVCFIAFTKYDKDLIFDLVSQRIQTIKGCKQYGHVGNYNDPLTYIPMTDLQNLGFTNKSIFFKIAVQGSTDGFLRFGDSLYPYNKEVIEIVFGGWTNTKSAGRRQHRSASNQATNTVLAEVQTPMLLSANRPTVFLVELFHDGTIQVRISGQDHPFLLFNDAKMIPFYYMTFTKWKTDVLYFYDCPVDKYAKICYEDGRMYVN
;
A
#
# COMPACT_ATOMS: atom_id res chain seq x y z
N MET A 1 26.06 6.72 -14.45
CA MET A 1 24.65 7.23 -14.46
C MET A 1 24.64 8.60 -15.10
N VAL A 2 23.76 8.80 -16.08
CA VAL A 2 23.58 10.06 -16.81
C VAL A 2 22.12 10.48 -16.64
N LEU A 3 21.90 11.68 -16.12
CA LEU A 3 20.58 12.30 -16.15
C LEU A 3 20.42 13.02 -17.48
N LYS A 4 19.41 12.62 -18.26
CA LYS A 4 18.98 13.35 -19.46
C LYS A 4 17.63 13.98 -19.13
N VAL A 5 17.64 15.29 -19.06
CA VAL A 5 16.40 16.06 -18.95
C VAL A 5 16.04 16.51 -20.35
N LEU A 6 14.90 16.02 -20.85
CA LEU A 6 14.36 16.44 -22.14
C LEU A 6 13.64 17.78 -21.96
N ALA A 7 13.60 18.58 -23.04
CA ALA A 7 12.94 19.89 -23.06
C ALA A 7 11.44 19.84 -22.68
N SER A 8 10.83 18.65 -22.67
CA SER A 8 9.44 18.38 -22.30
C SER A 8 9.16 18.29 -20.80
N ARG A 9 10.09 18.71 -19.92
CA ARG A 9 10.01 18.51 -18.45
C ARG A 9 10.00 17.04 -18.02
N GLN A 10 10.40 16.16 -18.93
CA GLN A 10 10.60 14.75 -18.66
C GLN A 10 12.03 14.54 -18.17
N ILE A 11 12.15 13.94 -16.99
CA ILE A 11 13.41 13.57 -16.39
C ILE A 11 13.59 12.08 -16.61
N ASP A 12 14.55 11.73 -17.45
CA ASP A 12 14.92 10.37 -17.76
C ASP A 12 16.28 10.06 -17.12
N VAL A 13 16.30 9.03 -16.28
CA VAL A 13 17.51 8.58 -15.60
C VAL A 13 18.05 7.35 -16.32
N PHE A 14 19.29 7.44 -16.79
CA PHE A 14 19.98 6.38 -17.53
C PHE A 14 21.13 5.81 -16.70
N LEU A 15 21.26 4.48 -16.69
CA LEU A 15 22.51 3.85 -16.31
C LEU A 15 23.52 3.96 -17.46
N GLU A 16 24.79 3.90 -17.12
CA GLU A 16 25.87 4.04 -18.10
C GLU A 16 25.82 2.85 -19.08
N GLY A 17 25.74 3.15 -20.37
CA GLY A 17 25.58 2.13 -21.42
C GLY A 17 24.14 1.67 -21.70
N GLN A 18 23.13 2.17 -20.99
CA GLN A 18 21.72 1.87 -21.31
C GLN A 18 21.14 2.86 -22.34
N LEU A 19 20.40 2.32 -23.31
CA LEU A 19 19.66 3.09 -24.31
C LEU A 19 18.24 3.45 -23.88
N VAL A 20 17.72 2.81 -22.82
CA VAL A 20 16.36 2.99 -22.30
C VAL A 20 16.48 3.51 -20.86
N PRO A 21 15.70 4.54 -20.46
CA PRO A 21 15.75 5.05 -19.11
C PRO A 21 15.19 4.02 -18.13
N PHE A 22 15.83 3.89 -16.96
CA PHE A 22 15.33 3.00 -15.90
C PHE A 22 14.33 3.70 -14.98
N LEU A 23 14.28 5.03 -15.01
CA LEU A 23 13.29 5.84 -14.31
C LEU A 23 12.94 7.06 -15.16
N SER A 24 11.66 7.28 -15.39
CA SER A 24 11.12 8.44 -16.10
C SER A 24 10.01 9.08 -15.28
N PHE A 25 10.09 10.39 -15.07
CA PHE A 25 9.02 11.14 -14.41
C PHE A 25 8.89 12.54 -14.99
N VAL A 26 7.69 13.11 -14.91
CA VAL A 26 7.37 14.44 -15.41
C VAL A 26 7.22 15.37 -14.21
N ASP A 27 8.06 16.41 -14.13
CA ASP A 27 7.91 17.46 -13.12
C ASP A 27 7.32 18.72 -13.77
N PRO A 28 6.04 19.05 -13.52
CA PRO A 28 5.40 20.21 -14.11
C PRO A 28 5.94 21.56 -13.62
N LYS A 29 6.75 21.61 -12.56
CA LYS A 29 7.25 22.85 -11.94
C LYS A 29 8.72 23.16 -12.22
N LEU A 30 9.42 22.33 -12.99
CA LEU A 30 10.84 22.51 -13.27
C LEU A 30 11.09 23.72 -14.19
N THR A 31 11.68 24.79 -13.67
CA THR A 31 11.96 26.04 -14.43
C THR A 31 13.46 26.27 -14.73
N SER A 32 14.36 25.48 -14.14
CA SER A 32 15.80 25.50 -14.46
C SER A 32 16.46 24.18 -14.07
N VAL A 33 17.37 23.68 -14.93
CA VAL A 33 18.10 22.42 -14.71
C VAL A 33 19.48 22.75 -14.13
N CYS A 34 19.69 22.46 -12.85
CA CYS A 34 21.02 22.44 -12.27
C CYS A 34 21.64 21.06 -12.51
N PHE A 35 22.78 21.01 -13.20
CA PHE A 35 23.54 19.77 -13.34
C PHE A 35 24.16 19.41 -11.98
N ILE A 36 23.57 18.45 -11.27
CA ILE A 36 24.18 17.90 -10.05
C ILE A 36 25.13 16.78 -10.47
N ALA A 37 26.43 17.01 -10.34
CA ALA A 37 27.44 15.98 -10.50
C ALA A 37 27.52 15.16 -9.20
N PHE A 38 27.08 13.91 -9.23
CA PHE A 38 27.21 12.98 -8.11
C PHE A 38 28.61 12.35 -8.10
N THR A 39 29.25 12.30 -6.93
CA THR A 39 30.51 11.55 -6.76
C THR A 39 30.25 10.04 -6.89
N LYS A 40 31.29 9.22 -7.09
CA LYS A 40 31.13 7.76 -7.21
C LYS A 40 30.42 7.15 -5.99
N TYR A 41 30.73 7.64 -4.78
CA TYR A 41 30.06 7.24 -3.54
C TYR A 41 28.59 7.66 -3.49
N ASP A 42 28.25 8.86 -3.97
CA ASP A 42 26.85 9.29 -4.06
C ASP A 42 26.06 8.42 -5.05
N LYS A 43 26.69 7.99 -6.15
CA LYS A 43 26.07 7.11 -7.14
C LYS A 43 25.76 5.73 -6.58
N ASP A 44 26.67 5.15 -5.81
CA ASP A 44 26.49 3.82 -5.22
C ASP A 44 25.39 3.87 -4.13
N LEU A 45 25.39 4.91 -3.29
CA LEU A 45 24.34 5.12 -2.27
C LEU A 45 22.96 5.41 -2.89
N ILE A 46 22.89 6.25 -3.93
CA ILE A 46 21.64 6.53 -4.64
C ILE A 46 21.17 5.28 -5.40
N PHE A 47 22.08 4.52 -6.01
CA PHE A 47 21.75 3.27 -6.68
C PHE A 47 21.21 2.25 -5.69
N ASP A 48 21.82 2.08 -4.51
CA ASP A 48 21.32 1.19 -3.47
C ASP A 48 19.96 1.65 -2.93
N LEU A 49 19.77 2.94 -2.68
CA LEU A 49 18.49 3.48 -2.21
C LEU A 49 17.38 3.37 -3.25
N VAL A 50 17.68 3.53 -4.55
CA VAL A 50 16.71 3.38 -5.64
C VAL A 50 16.48 1.90 -5.95
N SER A 51 17.52 1.07 -5.93
CA SER A 51 17.47 -0.37 -6.13
C SER A 51 16.67 -1.06 -5.04
N GLN A 52 16.88 -0.71 -3.76
CA GLN A 52 16.08 -1.22 -2.63
C GLN A 52 14.61 -0.83 -2.77
N ARG A 53 14.31 0.41 -3.19
CA ARG A 53 12.94 0.89 -3.41
C ARG A 53 12.22 0.18 -4.56
N ILE A 54 12.93 -0.10 -5.64
CA ILE A 54 12.39 -0.86 -6.78
C ILE A 54 12.26 -2.35 -6.43
N GLN A 55 13.19 -2.90 -5.65
CA GLN A 55 13.10 -4.28 -5.17
C GLN A 55 11.86 -4.53 -4.32
N THR A 56 11.46 -3.57 -3.47
CA THR A 56 10.37 -3.79 -2.50
C THR A 56 9.00 -3.93 -3.16
N ILE A 57 8.80 -3.31 -4.32
CA ILE A 57 7.57 -3.41 -5.13
C ILE A 57 7.76 -4.26 -6.40
N LYS A 58 8.90 -4.92 -6.56
CA LYS A 58 9.19 -5.73 -7.74
C LYS A 58 8.21 -6.90 -7.82
N GLY A 59 7.54 -7.02 -8.96
CA GLY A 59 6.55 -8.06 -9.21
C GLY A 59 5.15 -7.78 -8.67
N CYS A 60 4.92 -6.62 -8.04
CA CYS A 60 3.57 -6.19 -7.69
C CYS A 60 2.78 -5.71 -8.91
N LYS A 61 1.46 -5.93 -8.89
CA LYS A 61 0.52 -5.22 -9.77
C LYS A 61 0.34 -3.78 -9.29
N GLN A 62 0.05 -2.86 -10.21
CA GLN A 62 -0.17 -1.45 -9.90
C GLN A 62 -1.64 -1.06 -10.09
N TYR A 63 -2.18 -0.25 -9.19
CA TYR A 63 -3.54 0.28 -9.25
C TYR A 63 -3.51 1.80 -8.99
N GLY A 64 -3.65 2.59 -10.06
CA GLY A 64 -3.53 4.06 -10.01
C GLY A 64 -4.84 4.84 -10.21
N HIS A 65 -5.89 4.22 -10.75
CA HIS A 65 -7.18 4.88 -10.94
C HIS A 65 -8.08 4.69 -9.71
N VAL A 66 -7.64 5.24 -8.58
CA VAL A 66 -8.30 5.07 -7.28
C VAL A 66 -9.52 5.99 -7.18
N GLY A 67 -10.71 5.40 -7.07
CA GLY A 67 -11.97 6.14 -6.89
C GLY A 67 -12.07 6.80 -5.51
N ASN A 68 -12.86 7.87 -5.41
CA ASN A 68 -13.12 8.58 -4.16
C ASN A 68 -13.97 7.74 -3.20
N TYR A 69 -14.05 8.18 -1.96
CA TYR A 69 -14.55 7.41 -0.82
C TYR A 69 -15.94 6.78 -1.01
N ASN A 70 -16.82 7.45 -1.76
CA ASN A 70 -18.19 7.03 -2.03
C ASN A 70 -18.47 6.70 -3.50
N ASP A 71 -17.43 6.68 -4.34
CA ASP A 71 -17.58 6.31 -5.74
C ASP A 71 -17.96 4.83 -5.86
N PRO A 72 -18.59 4.40 -6.96
CA PRO A 72 -18.71 2.98 -7.28
C PRO A 72 -17.31 2.42 -7.52
N LEU A 73 -16.88 1.48 -6.67
CA LEU A 73 -15.56 0.87 -6.74
C LEU A 73 -15.67 -0.55 -7.31
N THR A 74 -14.71 -0.93 -8.14
CA THR A 74 -14.56 -2.32 -8.59
C THR A 74 -13.77 -3.10 -7.55
N TYR A 75 -14.44 -4.04 -6.90
CA TYR A 75 -13.81 -4.96 -5.97
C TYR A 75 -13.10 -6.09 -6.73
N ILE A 76 -11.91 -6.43 -6.27
CA ILE A 76 -11.07 -7.51 -6.80
C ILE A 76 -11.32 -8.76 -5.95
N PRO A 77 -11.72 -9.90 -6.55
CA PRO A 77 -11.80 -11.16 -5.83
C PRO A 77 -10.43 -11.53 -5.26
N MET A 78 -10.39 -11.90 -3.98
CA MET A 78 -9.13 -12.36 -3.35
C MET A 78 -8.60 -13.63 -4.03
N THR A 79 -9.47 -14.43 -4.63
CA THR A 79 -9.12 -15.63 -5.42
C THR A 79 -8.31 -15.32 -6.68
N ASP A 80 -8.32 -14.08 -7.17
CA ASP A 80 -7.60 -13.67 -8.38
C ASP A 80 -6.14 -13.25 -8.09
N LEU A 81 -5.76 -13.23 -6.80
CA LEU A 81 -4.44 -12.86 -6.33
C LEU A 81 -3.52 -14.08 -6.28
N GLN A 82 -2.34 -13.97 -6.87
CA GLN A 82 -1.37 -15.08 -7.00
C GLN A 82 -0.37 -15.14 -5.85
N ASN A 83 -0.18 -14.02 -5.16
CA ASN A 83 0.82 -13.82 -4.12
C ASN A 83 0.19 -13.71 -2.72
N LEU A 84 -0.91 -14.40 -2.49
CA LEU A 84 -1.42 -14.64 -1.14
C LEU A 84 -0.55 -15.66 -0.41
N GLY A 85 -0.31 -15.39 0.86
CA GLY A 85 0.21 -16.33 1.85
C GLY A 85 -0.93 -16.84 2.74
N PHE A 86 -0.79 -18.07 3.21
CA PHE A 86 -1.79 -18.74 4.04
C PHE A 86 -1.13 -19.34 5.26
N THR A 87 -1.78 -19.19 6.41
CA THR A 87 -1.52 -19.99 7.61
C THR A 87 -2.73 -20.88 7.88
N ASN A 88 -2.69 -21.68 8.94
CA ASN A 88 -3.87 -22.41 9.39
C ASN A 88 -4.98 -21.50 9.95
N LYS A 89 -4.68 -20.22 10.24
CA LYS A 89 -5.60 -19.28 10.90
C LYS A 89 -5.89 -18.01 10.11
N SER A 90 -5.11 -17.73 9.07
CA SER A 90 -5.12 -16.43 8.40
C SER A 90 -4.71 -16.49 6.94
N ILE A 91 -5.09 -15.43 6.23
CA ILE A 91 -4.57 -15.06 4.92
C ILE A 91 -3.70 -13.82 5.12
N PHE A 92 -2.52 -13.78 4.52
CA PHE A 92 -1.66 -12.60 4.57
C PHE A 92 -1.15 -12.23 3.18
N PHE A 93 -0.90 -10.94 2.99
CA PHE A 93 -0.40 -10.43 1.72
C PHE A 93 0.32 -9.09 1.91
N LYS A 94 1.16 -8.76 0.94
CA LYS A 94 1.91 -7.51 0.90
C LYS A 94 1.24 -6.52 -0.04
N ILE A 95 1.12 -5.28 0.42
CA ILE A 95 0.74 -4.13 -0.39
C ILE A 95 1.72 -3.00 -0.18
N ALA A 96 1.80 -2.06 -1.11
CA ALA A 96 2.45 -0.79 -0.88
C ALA A 96 1.55 0.37 -1.28
N VAL A 97 1.63 1.45 -0.51
CA VAL A 97 0.80 2.65 -0.70
C VAL A 97 1.73 3.84 -0.88
N GLN A 98 1.57 4.54 -2.00
CA GLN A 98 2.27 5.79 -2.29
C GLN A 98 1.25 6.91 -2.42
N GLY A 99 1.40 7.95 -1.62
CA GLY A 99 0.46 9.07 -1.52
C GLY A 99 0.80 9.94 -0.33
N SER A 100 0.35 11.19 -0.28
CA SER A 100 0.63 12.07 0.86
C SER A 100 -0.22 11.76 2.10
N THR A 101 -1.42 11.21 1.91
CA THR A 101 -2.42 10.84 2.94
C THR A 101 -3.47 9.94 2.28
N ASP A 102 -4.45 9.50 3.06
CA ASP A 102 -5.73 8.97 2.59
C ASP A 102 -5.69 7.65 1.79
N GLY A 103 -4.74 6.77 2.09
CA GLY A 103 -4.71 5.44 1.50
C GLY A 103 -5.69 4.50 2.21
N PHE A 104 -6.85 4.20 1.64
CA PHE A 104 -7.81 3.25 2.22
C PHE A 104 -7.92 1.93 1.46
N LEU A 105 -7.87 0.84 2.21
CA LEU A 105 -8.09 -0.52 1.74
C LEU A 105 -9.40 -1.04 2.33
N ARG A 106 -10.26 -1.64 1.51
CA ARG A 106 -11.53 -2.21 1.97
C ARG A 106 -11.64 -3.69 1.63
N PHE A 107 -12.40 -4.41 2.45
CA PHE A 107 -12.76 -5.81 2.24
C PHE A 107 -14.25 -6.05 2.43
N GLY A 108 -14.80 -6.99 1.67
CA GLY A 108 -16.21 -7.39 1.81
C GLY A 108 -16.51 -8.78 1.31
N ASP A 109 -17.76 -9.20 1.56
CA ASP A 109 -18.31 -10.50 1.21
C ASP A 109 -18.82 -10.59 -0.24
N SER A 110 -18.84 -9.46 -0.96
CA SER A 110 -19.46 -9.33 -2.28
C SER A 110 -18.82 -8.25 -3.14
N LEU A 111 -18.94 -8.43 -4.46
CA LEU A 111 -18.41 -7.52 -5.47
C LEU A 111 -19.01 -6.10 -5.39
N TYR A 112 -20.28 -6.00 -4.97
CA TYR A 112 -21.04 -4.75 -4.87
C TYR A 112 -21.71 -4.67 -3.49
N PRO A 113 -21.04 -4.11 -2.47
CA PRO A 113 -21.52 -4.16 -1.09
C PRO A 113 -22.60 -3.10 -0.79
N TYR A 114 -23.62 -2.93 -1.63
CA TYR A 114 -24.74 -2.02 -1.37
C TYR A 114 -25.67 -2.57 -0.28
N ASN A 115 -26.05 -1.74 0.70
CA ASN A 115 -26.74 -2.15 1.94
C ASN A 115 -26.00 -3.20 2.76
N LYS A 116 -24.67 -3.26 2.64
CA LYS A 116 -23.82 -4.22 3.34
C LYS A 116 -22.74 -3.52 4.16
N GLU A 117 -22.08 -4.30 4.99
CA GLU A 117 -20.92 -3.85 5.74
C GLU A 117 -19.63 -4.32 5.07
N VAL A 118 -18.60 -3.48 5.17
CA VAL A 118 -17.24 -3.74 4.72
C VAL A 118 -16.27 -3.42 5.84
N ILE A 119 -15.10 -4.04 5.83
CA ILE A 119 -13.98 -3.66 6.69
C ILE A 119 -13.12 -2.65 5.93
N GLU A 120 -12.67 -1.61 6.61
CA GLU A 120 -11.78 -0.58 6.06
C GLU A 120 -10.52 -0.45 6.93
N ILE A 121 -9.37 -0.44 6.28
CA ILE A 121 -8.08 -0.05 6.84
C ILE A 121 -7.73 1.31 6.28
N VAL A 122 -7.46 2.27 7.16
CA VAL A 122 -7.05 3.63 6.84
C VAL A 122 -5.55 3.77 7.08
N PHE A 123 -4.79 3.93 6.00
CA PHE A 123 -3.38 4.30 6.02
C PHE A 123 -3.25 5.83 5.94
N GLY A 124 -2.67 6.43 6.97
CA GLY A 124 -2.34 7.85 6.97
C GLY A 124 -3.57 8.76 6.76
N GLY A 125 -4.61 8.60 7.56
CA GLY A 125 -5.74 9.54 7.64
C GLY A 125 -5.43 10.79 8.48
N TRP A 126 -6.40 11.70 8.55
CA TRP A 126 -6.28 12.99 9.27
C TRP A 126 -5.01 13.75 8.89
N THR A 127 -4.79 13.92 7.58
CA THR A 127 -3.58 14.54 7.05
C THR A 127 -2.33 13.74 7.46
N ASN A 128 -2.38 12.42 7.31
CA ASN A 128 -1.28 11.50 7.60
C ASN A 128 -0.78 11.57 9.06
N THR A 129 -1.68 11.77 10.02
CA THR A 129 -1.37 11.76 11.46
C THR A 129 -1.81 10.48 12.16
N LYS A 130 -2.77 9.74 11.58
CA LYS A 130 -3.39 8.57 12.19
C LYS A 130 -3.65 7.46 11.20
N SER A 131 -3.82 6.25 11.71
CA SER A 131 -4.35 5.11 10.99
C SER A 131 -5.50 4.49 11.78
N ALA A 132 -6.43 3.84 11.09
CA ALA A 132 -7.61 3.29 11.74
C ALA A 132 -8.09 2.00 11.08
N GLY A 133 -8.59 1.08 11.91
CA GLY A 133 -9.41 -0.04 11.49
C GLY A 133 -10.87 0.32 11.71
N ARG A 134 -11.72 0.12 10.70
CA ARG A 134 -13.13 0.49 10.75
C ARG A 134 -14.00 -0.61 10.19
N ARG A 135 -15.22 -0.68 10.70
CA ARG A 135 -16.35 -1.32 10.01
C ARG A 135 -17.20 -0.21 9.39
N GLN A 136 -17.54 -0.36 8.13
CA GLN A 136 -18.29 0.63 7.38
C GLN A 136 -19.57 0.01 6.84
N HIS A 137 -20.71 0.61 7.13
CA HIS A 137 -21.97 0.31 6.44
C HIS A 137 -22.06 1.15 5.16
N ARG A 138 -22.44 0.53 4.04
CA ARG A 138 -22.67 1.18 2.75
C ARG A 138 -24.17 1.18 2.46
N SER A 139 -24.78 2.35 2.33
CA SER A 139 -26.20 2.43 1.95
C SER A 139 -26.45 1.96 0.51
N ALA A 140 -27.72 1.85 0.11
CA ALA A 140 -28.12 1.61 -1.27
C ALA A 140 -27.58 2.68 -2.25
N SER A 141 -27.46 3.93 -1.77
CA SER A 141 -26.86 5.06 -2.48
C SER A 141 -25.34 5.15 -2.27
N ASN A 142 -24.72 4.08 -1.77
CA ASN A 142 -23.29 3.95 -1.52
C ASN A 142 -22.72 5.04 -0.59
N GLN A 143 -23.50 5.50 0.38
CA GLN A 143 -23.01 6.39 1.42
C GLN A 143 -22.42 5.59 2.57
N ALA A 144 -21.32 6.10 3.13
CA ALA A 144 -20.62 5.49 4.25
C ALA A 144 -21.25 5.86 5.60
N THR A 145 -21.36 4.90 6.50
CA THR A 145 -21.41 5.14 7.95
C THR A 145 -20.30 4.33 8.61
N ASN A 146 -19.36 5.03 9.26
CA ASN A 146 -18.14 4.42 9.79
C ASN A 146 -18.26 4.16 11.30
N THR A 147 -17.92 2.95 11.71
CA THR A 147 -17.67 2.57 13.11
C THR A 147 -16.18 2.32 13.27
N VAL A 148 -15.51 3.09 14.13
CA VAL A 148 -14.08 2.90 14.41
C VAL A 148 -13.91 1.71 15.35
N LEU A 149 -13.08 0.74 14.95
CA LEU A 149 -12.73 -0.43 15.74
C LEU A 149 -11.37 -0.25 16.43
N ALA A 150 -10.43 0.44 15.77
CA ALA A 150 -9.19 0.91 16.37
C ALA A 150 -8.71 2.18 15.67
N GLU A 151 -7.96 3.00 16.40
CA GLU A 151 -7.29 4.19 15.90
C GLU A 151 -5.93 4.32 16.58
N VAL A 152 -4.89 4.59 15.80
CA VAL A 152 -3.51 4.71 16.28
C VAL A 152 -2.84 5.94 15.66
N GLN A 153 -2.00 6.63 16.43
CA GLN A 153 -1.19 7.74 15.92
C GLN A 153 -0.08 7.20 15.03
N THR A 154 -0.04 7.64 13.78
CA THR A 154 0.94 7.21 12.78
C THR A 154 1.38 8.43 11.95
N PRO A 155 2.10 9.39 12.55
CA PRO A 155 2.52 10.59 11.86
C PRO A 155 3.47 10.26 10.70
N MET A 156 3.23 10.87 9.55
CA MET A 156 4.06 10.75 8.34
C MET A 156 4.19 9.30 7.84
N LEU A 157 3.14 8.49 8.03
CA LEU A 157 3.13 7.09 7.59
C LEU A 157 3.28 6.96 6.08
N LEU A 158 2.51 7.76 5.32
CA LEU A 158 2.55 7.75 3.86
C LEU A 158 3.45 8.84 3.28
N SER A 159 3.95 8.62 2.06
CA SER A 159 4.75 9.59 1.31
C SER A 159 4.34 9.64 -0.16
N ALA A 160 4.21 10.85 -0.71
CA ALA A 160 3.95 11.04 -2.14
C ALA A 160 5.12 10.56 -3.02
N ASN A 161 6.34 10.53 -2.46
CA ASN A 161 7.56 10.25 -3.21
C ASN A 161 8.06 8.81 -3.02
N ARG A 162 7.47 8.05 -2.09
CA ARG A 162 7.93 6.72 -1.71
C ARG A 162 6.76 5.81 -1.32
N PRO A 163 6.64 4.62 -1.91
CA PRO A 163 5.68 3.62 -1.43
C PRO A 163 6.08 3.14 -0.04
N THR A 164 5.11 3.11 0.86
CA THR A 164 5.25 2.44 2.16
C THR A 164 4.68 1.05 2.04
N VAL A 165 5.49 0.03 2.35
CA VAL A 165 5.11 -1.37 2.19
C VAL A 165 4.52 -1.88 3.49
N PHE A 166 3.36 -2.51 3.40
CA PHE A 166 2.63 -3.11 4.51
C PHE A 166 2.46 -4.60 4.30
N LEU A 167 2.54 -5.34 5.40
CA LEU A 167 2.07 -6.71 5.51
C LEU A 167 0.72 -6.68 6.22
N VAL A 168 -0.33 -7.11 5.52
CA VAL A 168 -1.70 -7.20 6.05
C VAL A 168 -2.01 -8.66 6.27
N GLU A 169 -2.58 -8.97 7.44
CA GLU A 169 -2.99 -10.32 7.79
C GLU A 169 -4.41 -10.32 8.35
N LEU A 170 -5.22 -11.22 7.78
CA LEU A 170 -6.65 -11.34 7.98
C LEU A 170 -6.92 -12.72 8.59
N PHE A 171 -7.30 -12.76 9.86
CA PHE A 171 -7.57 -13.99 10.59
C PHE A 171 -9.02 -14.44 10.41
N HIS A 172 -9.25 -15.75 10.44
CA HIS A 172 -10.58 -16.34 10.33
C HIS A 172 -11.51 -15.99 11.50
N ASP A 173 -10.99 -15.48 12.62
CA ASP A 173 -11.74 -15.05 13.80
C ASP A 173 -12.15 -13.56 13.76
N GLY A 174 -11.94 -12.90 12.61
CA GLY A 174 -12.24 -11.47 12.42
C GLY A 174 -11.14 -10.53 12.91
N THR A 175 -10.00 -11.05 13.38
CA THR A 175 -8.84 -10.22 13.71
C THR A 175 -8.12 -9.76 12.45
N ILE A 176 -7.73 -8.49 12.42
CA ILE A 176 -6.95 -7.87 11.35
C ILE A 176 -5.74 -7.18 11.98
N GLN A 177 -4.58 -7.41 11.41
CA GLN A 177 -3.37 -6.71 11.81
C GLN A 177 -2.59 -6.20 10.61
N VAL A 178 -1.89 -5.09 10.83
CA VAL A 178 -1.09 -4.44 9.81
C VAL A 178 0.26 -4.04 10.37
N ARG A 179 1.29 -4.39 9.61
CA ARG A 179 2.69 -4.12 9.94
C ARG A 179 3.33 -3.36 8.81
N ILE A 180 4.30 -2.50 9.14
CA ILE A 180 5.19 -1.94 8.14
C ILE A 180 6.23 -3.02 7.80
N SER A 181 6.53 -3.23 6.53
CA SER A 181 7.52 -4.22 6.10
C SER A 181 8.87 -3.96 6.77
N GLY A 182 9.44 -5.00 7.38
CA GLY A 182 10.69 -4.91 8.16
C GLY A 182 10.49 -4.54 9.63
N GLN A 183 9.25 -4.35 10.09
CA GLN A 183 8.93 -4.24 11.52
C GLN A 183 8.33 -5.55 12.05
N ASP A 184 8.71 -5.91 13.27
CA ASP A 184 8.27 -7.15 13.91
C ASP A 184 6.83 -7.07 14.43
N HIS A 185 6.42 -5.89 14.89
CA HIS A 185 5.15 -5.68 15.58
C HIS A 185 4.14 -4.94 14.70
N PRO A 186 2.84 -5.31 14.76
CA PRO A 186 1.80 -4.52 14.09
C PRO A 186 1.65 -3.16 14.74
N PHE A 187 1.54 -2.13 13.91
CA PHE A 187 1.19 -0.78 14.37
C PHE A 187 -0.34 -0.62 14.48
N LEU A 188 -1.10 -1.47 13.80
CA LEU A 188 -2.57 -1.49 13.83
C LEU A 188 -3.05 -2.93 14.01
N LEU A 189 -3.88 -3.13 15.02
CA LEU A 189 -4.51 -4.41 15.36
C LEU A 189 -5.95 -4.13 15.80
N PHE A 190 -6.91 -4.85 15.24
CA PHE A 190 -8.32 -4.73 15.61
C PHE A 190 -9.08 -6.02 15.29
N ASN A 191 -10.26 -6.18 15.90
CA ASN A 191 -11.14 -7.32 15.66
C ASN A 191 -12.52 -6.82 15.23
N ASP A 192 -13.10 -7.43 14.19
CA ASP A 192 -14.50 -7.28 13.84
C ASP A 192 -15.32 -8.46 14.37
N ALA A 193 -16.11 -8.21 15.41
CA ALA A 193 -16.99 -9.20 16.01
C ALA A 193 -18.08 -9.72 15.05
N LYS A 194 -18.35 -9.02 13.94
CA LYS A 194 -19.27 -9.50 12.89
C LYS A 194 -18.62 -10.49 11.92
N MET A 195 -17.29 -10.63 11.97
CA MET A 195 -16.51 -11.57 11.15
C MET A 195 -16.88 -11.50 9.67
N ILE A 196 -16.96 -10.28 9.13
CA ILE A 196 -17.28 -10.08 7.71
C ILE A 196 -16.24 -10.82 6.84
N PRO A 197 -16.66 -11.73 5.93
CA PRO A 197 -15.73 -12.46 5.09
C PRO A 197 -14.90 -11.55 4.18
N PHE A 198 -13.62 -11.88 4.01
CA PHE A 198 -12.67 -11.17 3.16
C PHE A 198 -12.61 -11.75 1.75
N TYR A 199 -13.74 -11.90 1.05
CA TYR A 199 -13.75 -12.50 -0.29
C TYR A 199 -13.30 -11.54 -1.38
N TYR A 200 -13.47 -10.25 -1.15
CA TYR A 200 -13.14 -9.21 -2.10
C TYR A 200 -12.36 -8.09 -1.42
N MET A 201 -11.46 -7.45 -2.16
CA MET A 201 -10.74 -6.25 -1.72
C MET A 201 -10.89 -5.10 -2.72
N THR A 202 -10.78 -3.85 -2.26
CA THR A 202 -10.67 -2.69 -3.15
C THR A 202 -9.84 -1.58 -2.53
N PHE A 203 -9.41 -0.64 -3.37
CA PHE A 203 -8.72 0.57 -2.96
C PHE A 203 -9.60 1.79 -3.13
N THR A 204 -9.45 2.76 -2.24
CA THR A 204 -10.11 4.07 -2.36
C THR A 204 -9.28 5.15 -1.69
N LYS A 205 -9.72 6.40 -1.83
CA LYS A 205 -9.09 7.60 -1.28
C LYS A 205 -10.14 8.58 -0.78
N TRP A 206 -9.72 9.53 0.06
CA TRP A 206 -10.56 10.66 0.43
C TRP A 206 -10.33 11.84 -0.50
N LYS A 207 -9.16 12.49 -0.42
CA LYS A 207 -8.88 13.72 -1.17
C LYS A 207 -7.66 13.63 -2.06
N THR A 208 -6.57 13.07 -1.56
CA THR A 208 -5.28 13.08 -2.28
C THR A 208 -5.12 11.87 -3.17
N ASP A 209 -4.38 12.01 -4.27
CA ASP A 209 -4.07 10.88 -5.14
C ASP A 209 -3.19 9.87 -4.43
N VAL A 210 -3.53 8.60 -4.65
CA VAL A 210 -2.86 7.45 -4.05
C VAL A 210 -2.63 6.42 -5.14
N LEU A 211 -1.45 5.80 -5.11
CA LEU A 211 -1.06 4.68 -5.96
C LEU A 211 -0.87 3.46 -5.08
N TYR A 212 -1.50 2.34 -5.48
CA TYR A 212 -1.34 1.07 -4.80
C TYR A 212 -0.48 0.12 -5.62
N PHE A 213 0.38 -0.61 -4.92
CA PHE A 213 1.05 -1.80 -5.40
C PHE A 213 0.46 -2.98 -4.63
N TYR A 214 -0.08 -3.96 -5.34
CA TYR A 214 -0.83 -5.07 -4.76
C TYR A 214 -0.47 -6.39 -5.44
N ASP A 215 -0.96 -7.51 -4.88
CA ASP A 215 -0.58 -8.85 -5.32
C ASP A 215 0.95 -9.00 -5.39
N CYS A 216 1.64 -8.42 -4.40
CA CYS A 216 3.09 -8.39 -4.33
C CYS A 216 3.64 -9.75 -3.88
N PRO A 217 4.76 -10.24 -4.45
CA PRO A 217 5.41 -11.45 -3.97
C PRO A 217 5.65 -11.42 -2.46
N VAL A 218 5.13 -12.44 -1.80
CA VAL A 218 5.40 -12.77 -0.40
C VAL A 218 6.28 -14.01 -0.35
N ASP A 219 7.14 -14.09 0.65
CA ASP A 219 7.81 -15.36 0.93
C ASP A 219 6.77 -16.34 1.47
N LYS A 220 6.41 -17.34 0.66
CA LYS A 220 5.41 -18.36 1.01
C LYS A 220 5.97 -19.41 1.98
N TYR A 221 7.28 -19.45 2.16
CA TYR A 221 7.99 -20.40 3.02
C TYR A 221 8.41 -19.79 4.35
N ALA A 222 8.34 -18.46 4.47
CA ALA A 222 8.46 -17.75 5.73
C ALA A 222 7.49 -18.34 6.74
N LYS A 223 8.02 -19.11 7.70
CA LYS A 223 7.23 -19.57 8.84
C LYS A 223 7.03 -18.38 9.76
N ILE A 224 5.83 -17.80 9.70
CA ILE A 224 5.36 -16.80 10.65
C ILE A 224 5.00 -17.53 11.93
N CYS A 225 5.95 -17.65 12.85
CA CYS A 225 5.71 -18.21 14.18
C CYS A 225 5.35 -17.10 15.15
N TYR A 226 4.37 -17.32 16.02
CA TYR A 226 4.02 -16.42 17.11
C TYR A 226 4.39 -17.10 18.43
N GLU A 227 5.44 -16.64 19.10
CA GLU A 227 5.81 -17.07 20.45
C GLU A 227 5.80 -15.85 21.38
N ASP A 228 5.07 -15.93 22.50
CA ASP A 228 4.97 -14.86 23.52
C ASP A 228 4.59 -13.47 22.97
N GLY A 229 3.73 -13.42 21.95
CA GLY A 229 3.32 -12.18 21.29
C GLY A 229 4.37 -11.57 20.36
N ARG A 230 5.48 -12.28 20.10
CA ARG A 230 6.52 -11.90 19.14
C ARG A 230 6.45 -12.78 17.90
N MET A 231 6.57 -12.16 16.74
CA MET A 231 6.61 -12.86 15.47
C MET A 231 8.05 -13.18 15.09
N TYR A 232 8.31 -14.44 14.76
CA TYR A 232 9.56 -14.91 14.16
C TYR A 232 9.29 -15.21 12.69
N VAL A 233 10.17 -14.73 11.83
CA VAL A 233 10.20 -15.08 10.40
C VAL A 233 11.47 -15.87 10.18
N ASN A 234 11.33 -17.16 9.87
CA ASN A 234 12.45 -18.05 9.54
C ASN A 234 12.50 -18.28 8.04
#